data_AF-A0A971TQT3-F1
#
_entry.id   AF-A0A971TQT3-F1
#
_cell.length_a   1.000
_cell.length_b   1.000
_cell.length_c   1.000
_cell.angle_alpha   90.00
_cell.angle_beta   90.00
_cell.angle_gamma   90.00
#
_symmetry.space_group_name_H-M   'P 1'
#
loop_
_entity.id
_entity.type
_entity.pdbx_description
1 polymer ?
#
loop_
_entity_poly.entity_id
_entity_poly.type
_entity_poly.pdbx_seq_one_letter_code
_entity_poly.pdbx_strand_id
1 'polypeptide(L)'
;MLIPGLITDPPATGRGLGRRTTTPIWFVGNKEQTVKPHPELSRRTNGRITTAHGGRGPIVFLASLSIAVALVAGLAGCQALGGSEVGYAAIGGNLPLIPDGVVSRAITEENRDGATEAGGKAIEEKLGQGRKGAPCIRDLQNGQTATLMDVKGCGVIRHIWITINDRSPEALRNMILRMYWDGNEVPSVEVPFGDFFATAHGRTVDLDSAYVSVPLGKGFNCFFPMPFGTQARITLENDLPEGKPMRLVFYQIDYELRDSLPANTGRFHAQFRRQNPTVTKRDYVILDGAEGPGMFIGCVIGVRPLGPHWWGEGEMKFYMDGDTDFPTICGTGTEDYFCAAWGMSAYQKTHFGCSLHLDAAQFPPHGLVSMYRWHKNDPVVFRKSLRAEMQQIGWGDGGLYERSDDWCSVAYWYQLKPITRVPAFPDRAARSANIQAPAAQ
;
A
#
# COMPACT_ATOMS: atom_id res chain seq x y z
N MET A 1 -16.94 -59.30 -27.64
CA MET A 1 -16.97 -59.70 -29.08
C MET A 1 -17.14 -58.42 -29.90
N LEU A 2 -16.63 -58.35 -31.14
CA LEU A 2 -16.67 -57.15 -32.01
C LEU A 2 -18.10 -56.91 -32.56
N ILE A 3 -18.63 -55.67 -32.77
CA ILE A 3 -18.38 -54.63 -33.82
C ILE A 3 -18.68 -55.16 -35.24
N PRO A 4 -19.33 -54.42 -36.21
CA PRO A 4 -19.87 -53.03 -36.26
C PRO A 4 -21.45 -53.01 -36.24
N GLY A 5 -22.26 -52.05 -36.74
CA GLY A 5 -22.16 -50.75 -37.47
C GLY A 5 -23.57 -50.05 -37.53
N LEU A 6 -23.90 -48.83 -38.03
CA LEU A 6 -23.33 -47.78 -38.93
C LEU A 6 -24.03 -47.68 -40.32
N ILE A 7 -24.57 -46.49 -40.73
CA ILE A 7 -24.82 -45.92 -42.11
C ILE A 7 -26.19 -45.17 -42.35
N THR A 8 -26.10 -43.96 -42.96
CA THR A 8 -27.08 -43.06 -43.69
C THR A 8 -28.29 -42.31 -43.06
N ASP A 9 -28.22 -40.97 -43.21
CA ASP A 9 -29.28 -39.95 -43.45
C ASP A 9 -29.60 -39.79 -44.98
N PRO A 10 -30.45 -38.83 -45.47
CA PRO A 10 -31.77 -38.30 -45.04
C PRO A 10 -32.80 -38.36 -46.22
N PRO A 11 -33.95 -37.64 -46.22
CA PRO A 11 -33.98 -36.27 -46.78
C PRO A 11 -34.97 -35.29 -46.07
N ALA A 12 -35.05 -34.04 -46.53
CA ALA A 12 -35.81 -32.94 -45.89
C ALA A 12 -36.95 -32.36 -46.75
N THR A 13 -37.92 -31.67 -46.12
CA THR A 13 -38.51 -30.35 -46.51
C THR A 13 -39.76 -30.00 -45.66
N GLY A 14 -39.99 -28.71 -45.37
CA GLY A 14 -41.23 -28.23 -44.72
C GLY A 14 -41.14 -26.79 -44.19
N ARG A 15 -42.08 -25.90 -44.56
CA ARG A 15 -42.03 -24.45 -44.25
C ARG A 15 -42.94 -24.06 -43.06
N GLY A 16 -42.59 -22.98 -42.35
CA GLY A 16 -43.56 -21.91 -42.06
C GLY A 16 -43.70 -21.38 -40.62
N LEU A 17 -43.38 -20.09 -40.45
CA LEU A 17 -43.75 -19.15 -39.35
C LEU A 17 -43.39 -19.53 -37.89
N GLY A 18 -43.04 -18.60 -36.98
CA GLY A 18 -42.77 -17.17 -37.14
C GLY A 18 -43.22 -16.32 -35.94
N ARG A 19 -42.30 -15.91 -35.05
CA ARG A 19 -42.50 -14.85 -34.02
C ARG A 19 -41.18 -14.12 -33.71
N ARG A 20 -41.28 -12.88 -33.24
CA ARG A 20 -40.14 -12.00 -32.90
C ARG A 20 -39.83 -12.02 -31.40
N THR A 21 -38.55 -12.08 -31.05
CA THR A 21 -37.95 -11.45 -29.85
C THR A 21 -36.56 -10.91 -30.22
N THR A 22 -36.04 -9.96 -29.44
CA THR A 22 -34.82 -9.20 -29.77
C THR A 22 -33.53 -9.80 -29.21
N THR A 23 -32.42 -9.47 -29.89
CA THR A 23 -31.00 -9.74 -29.55
C THR A 23 -30.53 -9.06 -28.24
N PRO A 24 -29.30 -9.33 -27.72
CA PRO A 24 -28.20 -10.19 -28.23
C PRO A 24 -27.93 -11.41 -27.31
N ILE A 25 -27.27 -12.53 -27.71
CA ILE A 25 -26.06 -12.80 -28.52
C ILE A 25 -24.74 -12.42 -27.82
N TRP A 26 -24.09 -13.45 -27.29
CA TRP A 26 -22.71 -13.43 -26.78
C TRP A 26 -21.69 -13.41 -27.93
N PHE A 27 -20.51 -12.85 -27.69
CA PHE A 27 -19.33 -13.06 -28.55
C PHE A 27 -18.13 -13.54 -27.73
N VAL A 28 -17.86 -14.84 -27.81
CA VAL A 28 -16.53 -15.41 -27.56
C VAL A 28 -15.85 -15.55 -28.91
N GLY A 29 -14.63 -15.02 -29.06
CA GLY A 29 -14.00 -14.91 -30.38
C GLY A 29 -12.48 -14.72 -30.31
N ASN A 30 -11.77 -15.71 -29.77
CA ASN A 30 -10.31 -15.70 -29.74
C ASN A 30 -9.73 -16.10 -31.11
N LYS A 31 -8.83 -15.27 -31.68
CA LYS A 31 -7.89 -15.70 -32.74
C LYS A 31 -6.72 -14.72 -32.92
N GLU A 32 -5.58 -15.27 -33.30
CA GLU A 32 -4.30 -14.58 -33.42
C GLU A 32 -4.25 -13.60 -34.61
N GLN A 33 -3.54 -12.47 -34.46
CA GLN A 33 -2.89 -11.78 -35.58
C GLN A 33 -1.49 -11.32 -35.18
N THR A 34 -0.54 -11.51 -36.10
CA THR A 34 0.88 -11.18 -35.91
C THR A 34 1.18 -9.74 -36.30
N VAL A 35 1.81 -8.99 -35.39
CA VAL A 35 2.21 -7.59 -35.63
C VAL A 35 3.50 -7.53 -36.44
N LYS A 36 3.52 -6.74 -37.52
CA LYS A 36 4.74 -6.24 -38.17
C LYS A 36 4.90 -4.75 -37.88
N PRO A 37 6.12 -4.24 -37.64
CA PRO A 37 6.36 -2.82 -37.43
C PRO A 37 6.28 -2.03 -38.75
N HIS A 38 6.00 -0.73 -38.65
CA HIS A 38 6.03 0.21 -39.78
C HIS A 38 6.99 1.38 -39.45
N PRO A 39 7.76 1.95 -40.40
CA PRO A 39 8.86 2.87 -40.09
C PRO A 39 8.45 4.35 -39.97
N GLU A 40 9.42 5.16 -39.52
CA GLU A 40 9.34 6.63 -39.39
C GLU A 40 9.31 7.40 -40.74
N LEU A 41 9.30 8.74 -40.62
CA LEU A 41 9.58 9.83 -41.58
C LEU A 41 8.34 10.67 -42.00
N SER A 42 8.40 12.01 -42.14
CA SER A 42 9.34 13.00 -41.59
C SER A 42 8.78 14.44 -41.72
N ARG A 43 9.39 15.39 -40.97
CA ARG A 43 9.40 16.87 -41.10
C ARG A 43 8.49 17.54 -42.16
N ARG A 44 7.75 18.58 -41.73
CA ARG A 44 7.60 19.85 -42.47
C ARG A 44 7.37 21.04 -41.53
N THR A 45 7.95 22.20 -41.85
CA THR A 45 7.82 23.48 -41.13
C THR A 45 7.36 24.58 -42.09
N ASN A 46 6.55 25.53 -41.60
CA ASN A 46 6.69 27.00 -41.80
C ASN A 46 5.34 27.76 -41.77
N GLY A 47 5.30 28.86 -41.02
CA GLY A 47 4.31 29.95 -41.15
C GLY A 47 2.93 29.69 -40.52
N ARG A 48 2.20 30.69 -40.03
CA ARG A 48 2.38 32.15 -40.17
C ARG A 48 1.68 32.87 -39.01
N ILE A 49 2.23 33.99 -38.53
CA ILE A 49 1.53 34.90 -37.58
C ILE A 49 0.56 35.78 -38.36
N THR A 50 -0.63 36.04 -37.80
CA THR A 50 -1.48 37.18 -38.19
C THR A 50 -2.06 37.85 -36.94
N THR A 51 -2.11 39.17 -36.96
CA THR A 51 -2.74 40.03 -35.93
C THR A 51 -3.94 40.76 -36.53
N ALA A 52 -4.90 41.14 -35.69
CA ALA A 52 -6.06 41.94 -36.09
C ALA A 52 -6.25 43.13 -35.13
N HIS A 53 -6.67 44.28 -35.66
CA HIS A 53 -6.83 45.53 -34.93
C HIS A 53 -7.88 46.47 -35.56
N GLY A 54 -8.42 47.38 -34.74
CA GLY A 54 -9.53 48.28 -35.07
C GLY A 54 -10.88 47.73 -34.59
N GLY A 55 -11.82 48.53 -34.05
CA GLY A 55 -11.92 49.99 -33.87
C GLY A 55 -13.42 50.36 -33.84
N ARG A 56 -13.94 51.39 -33.15
CA ARG A 56 -13.39 52.70 -32.74
C ARG A 56 -14.06 53.17 -31.41
N GLY A 57 -13.59 54.29 -30.82
CA GLY A 57 -14.20 54.99 -29.66
C GLY A 57 -15.40 55.89 -30.04
N PRO A 58 -15.70 57.02 -29.35
CA PRO A 58 -14.93 57.80 -28.34
C PRO A 58 -15.49 57.68 -26.89
N ILE A 59 -14.76 57.92 -25.79
CA ILE A 59 -14.01 59.10 -25.27
C ILE A 59 -14.89 60.30 -24.85
N VAL A 60 -15.00 60.51 -23.53
CA VAL A 60 -15.11 61.81 -22.83
C VAL A 60 -14.17 61.76 -21.61
N PHE A 61 -13.76 62.91 -21.07
CA PHE A 61 -12.59 63.08 -20.18
C PHE A 61 -12.95 63.72 -18.81
N LEU A 62 -11.96 63.89 -17.92
CA LEU A 62 -11.97 64.65 -16.65
C LEU A 62 -12.70 63.98 -15.46
N ALA A 63 -12.28 64.15 -14.19
CA ALA A 63 -11.07 64.78 -13.62
C ALA A 63 -10.64 64.08 -12.31
N SER A 64 -9.46 64.44 -11.79
CA SER A 64 -8.86 63.94 -10.55
C SER A 64 -9.40 64.61 -9.28
N LEU A 65 -9.37 63.88 -8.16
CA LEU A 65 -9.30 64.46 -6.82
C LEU A 65 -8.41 63.60 -5.92
N SER A 66 -7.60 64.25 -5.08
CA SER A 66 -6.65 63.59 -4.18
C SER A 66 -7.05 63.82 -2.72
N ILE A 67 -7.01 62.77 -1.90
CA ILE A 67 -6.95 62.87 -0.44
C ILE A 67 -5.88 61.90 0.06
N ALA A 68 -4.98 62.38 0.91
CA ALA A 68 -3.99 61.58 1.62
C ALA A 68 -4.13 61.83 3.12
N VAL A 69 -4.08 60.78 3.94
CA VAL A 69 -4.08 60.88 5.40
C VAL A 69 -3.00 59.97 5.99
N ALA A 70 -2.11 60.62 6.75
CA ALA A 70 -1.10 60.16 7.70
C ALA A 70 -0.80 58.65 7.87
N LEU A 71 0.50 58.33 7.88
CA LEU A 71 1.04 57.20 8.63
C LEU A 71 0.84 57.42 10.14
N VAL A 72 0.64 56.33 10.88
CA VAL A 72 1.12 56.20 12.27
C VAL A 72 2.00 54.96 12.34
N ALA A 73 3.26 55.12 12.70
CA ALA A 73 4.21 54.02 12.81
C ALA A 73 4.16 53.41 14.23
N GLY A 74 3.79 52.13 14.33
CA GLY A 74 3.85 51.34 15.56
C GLY A 74 4.96 50.30 15.49
N LEU A 75 6.10 50.57 16.13
CA LEU A 75 7.20 49.60 16.24
C LEU A 75 6.90 48.57 17.34
N ALA A 76 6.55 47.35 16.92
CA ALA A 76 6.52 46.16 17.77
C ALA A 76 7.32 45.04 17.07
N GLY A 77 8.58 44.89 17.46
CA GLY A 77 9.50 43.94 16.82
C GLY A 77 9.32 42.52 17.35
N CYS A 78 8.79 41.63 16.52
CA CYS A 78 9.04 40.19 16.62
C CYS A 78 9.69 39.72 15.31
N GLN A 79 10.97 39.34 15.37
CA GLN A 79 11.60 38.61 14.28
C GLN A 79 10.98 37.22 14.24
N ALA A 80 10.13 36.96 13.25
CA ALA A 80 9.76 35.60 12.89
C ALA A 80 11.00 34.92 12.32
N LEU A 81 11.73 34.20 13.18
CA LEU A 81 12.81 33.31 12.74
C LEU A 81 12.23 32.33 11.72
N GLY A 82 12.82 32.30 10.52
CA GLY A 82 12.29 31.54 9.42
C GLY A 82 12.29 30.05 9.73
N GLY A 83 11.10 29.49 9.99
CA GLY A 83 10.91 28.05 9.92
C GLY A 83 11.17 27.60 8.50
N SER A 84 12.25 26.86 8.27
CA SER A 84 12.58 26.31 6.96
C SER A 84 11.49 25.29 6.57
N GLU A 85 10.71 25.62 5.54
CA GLU A 85 9.79 24.67 4.95
C GLU A 85 10.58 23.51 4.33
N VAL A 86 10.68 22.39 5.04
CA VAL A 86 11.10 21.10 4.47
C VAL A 86 9.94 20.50 3.65
N GLY A 87 9.45 21.30 2.70
CA GLY A 87 8.30 21.00 1.85
C GLY A 87 8.71 20.05 0.72
N TYR A 88 8.41 18.77 0.88
CA TYR A 88 8.62 17.76 -0.16
C TYR A 88 7.55 17.85 -1.28
N ALA A 89 7.66 18.89 -2.11
CA ALA A 89 6.91 19.05 -3.36
C ALA A 89 7.71 18.51 -4.56
N ALA A 90 7.05 17.81 -5.48
CA ALA A 90 7.70 17.17 -6.63
C ALA A 90 7.78 18.11 -7.84
N ILE A 91 8.98 18.23 -8.41
CA ILE A 91 9.31 18.78 -9.75
C ILE A 91 8.52 20.06 -10.12
N GLY A 92 8.71 21.12 -9.33
CA GLY A 92 8.14 22.44 -9.58
C GLY A 92 8.99 23.57 -9.01
N GLY A 93 10.10 23.90 -9.67
CA GLY A 93 10.85 25.16 -9.43
C GLY A 93 11.88 25.18 -8.30
N ASN A 94 11.98 24.17 -7.44
CA ASN A 94 13.02 24.12 -6.40
C ASN A 94 14.39 23.70 -6.96
N LEU A 95 15.43 24.43 -6.55
CA LEU A 95 16.83 24.06 -6.77
C LEU A 95 17.18 22.76 -6.00
N PRO A 96 18.20 22.00 -6.43
CA PRO A 96 18.72 20.86 -5.67
C PRO A 96 19.53 21.35 -4.46
N LEU A 97 18.83 21.86 -3.44
CA LEU A 97 19.42 22.34 -2.20
C LEU A 97 20.03 21.18 -1.41
N ILE A 98 21.29 21.32 -1.01
CA ILE A 98 21.93 20.40 -0.07
C ILE A 98 21.36 20.70 1.32
N PRO A 99 20.74 19.73 2.02
CA PRO A 99 20.17 19.96 3.34
C PRO A 99 21.28 20.04 4.39
N ASP A 100 21.31 21.13 5.16
CA ASP A 100 22.17 21.28 6.32
C ASP A 100 21.64 20.45 7.51
N GLY A 101 22.52 20.03 8.43
CA GLY A 101 22.17 19.21 9.60
C GLY A 101 21.59 17.82 9.30
N VAL A 102 21.67 17.34 8.04
CA VAL A 102 21.15 16.03 7.60
C VAL A 102 22.30 15.09 7.24
N VAL A 103 22.36 13.93 7.88
CA VAL A 103 23.46 12.97 7.72
C VAL A 103 22.92 11.59 7.35
N SER A 104 23.16 11.16 6.10
CA SER A 104 22.73 9.85 5.60
C SER A 104 23.48 8.69 6.27
N ARG A 105 22.75 7.62 6.54
CA ARG A 105 23.21 6.36 7.13
C ARG A 105 22.45 5.19 6.49
N ALA A 106 23.08 4.02 6.48
CA ALA A 106 22.47 2.78 6.03
C ALA A 106 22.89 1.64 6.95
N ILE A 107 21.92 0.92 7.51
CA ILE A 107 22.15 -0.34 8.23
C ILE A 107 21.92 -1.51 7.28
N THR A 108 22.85 -2.45 7.30
CA THR A 108 22.79 -3.74 6.61
C THR A 108 23.48 -4.78 7.50
N GLU A 109 23.45 -6.06 7.15
CA GLU A 109 24.23 -7.05 7.89
C GLU A 109 25.76 -6.80 7.81
N GLU A 110 26.25 -6.17 6.73
CA GLU A 110 27.65 -5.76 6.59
C GLU A 110 27.98 -4.50 7.42
N ASN A 111 26.97 -3.81 8.00
CA ASN A 111 27.08 -2.61 8.83
C ASN A 111 25.90 -2.49 9.82
N ARG A 112 25.88 -3.33 10.88
CA ARG A 112 24.69 -3.52 11.74
C ARG A 112 24.28 -2.30 12.58
N ASP A 113 25.20 -1.38 12.87
CA ASP A 113 24.93 -0.11 13.58
C ASP A 113 24.86 1.09 12.62
N GLY A 114 25.24 0.90 11.35
CA GLY A 114 25.30 1.94 10.34
C GLY A 114 26.46 2.92 10.54
N ALA A 115 27.45 2.58 11.37
CA ALA A 115 28.52 3.50 11.77
C ALA A 115 29.43 3.90 10.59
N THR A 116 30.09 5.04 10.77
CA THR A 116 31.09 5.58 9.83
C THR A 116 32.25 4.59 9.69
N GLU A 117 32.68 4.33 8.46
CA GLU A 117 33.73 3.34 8.12
C GLU A 117 33.49 1.91 8.63
N ALA A 118 32.31 1.54 9.14
CA ALA A 118 32.05 0.20 9.67
C ALA A 118 31.66 -0.84 8.61
N GLY A 119 31.08 -0.41 7.49
CA GLY A 119 30.56 -1.29 6.45
C GLY A 119 31.61 -2.11 5.69
N GLY A 120 31.28 -3.37 5.38
CA GLY A 120 32.11 -4.24 4.53
C GLY A 120 33.41 -4.74 5.20
N LYS A 121 33.44 -4.72 6.54
CA LYS A 121 34.56 -5.21 7.35
C LYS A 121 34.59 -6.72 7.56
N ALA A 122 33.48 -7.43 7.29
CA ALA A 122 33.45 -8.89 7.33
C ALA A 122 34.29 -9.48 6.18
N ILE A 123 34.94 -10.63 6.44
CA ILE A 123 35.85 -11.26 5.48
C ILE A 123 35.26 -12.61 5.05
N GLU A 124 34.98 -12.75 3.75
CA GLU A 124 34.85 -14.06 3.10
C GLU A 124 36.25 -14.47 2.63
N GLU A 125 36.75 -15.63 3.10
CA GLU A 125 38.14 -16.07 2.88
C GLU A 125 38.52 -16.11 1.39
N LYS A 126 37.57 -16.45 0.51
CA LYS A 126 37.78 -16.56 -0.93
C LYS A 126 37.80 -15.22 -1.66
N LEU A 127 37.36 -14.13 -1.02
CA LEU A 127 37.23 -12.80 -1.62
C LEU A 127 38.15 -11.75 -0.97
N GLY A 128 38.53 -11.95 0.29
CA GLY A 128 39.37 -11.03 1.05
C GLY A 128 38.60 -9.83 1.63
N GLN A 129 39.34 -8.95 2.30
CA GLN A 129 38.80 -7.77 2.98
C GLN A 129 38.27 -6.71 2.00
N GLY A 130 37.24 -5.96 2.40
CA GLY A 130 36.62 -4.93 1.55
C GLY A 130 35.76 -5.51 0.42
N ARG A 131 35.39 -6.80 0.53
CA ARG A 131 34.42 -7.50 -0.31
C ARG A 131 33.22 -7.92 0.54
N LYS A 132 32.23 -8.54 -0.11
CA LYS A 132 31.02 -9.08 0.53
C LYS A 132 31.41 -10.24 1.46
N GLY A 133 31.05 -10.17 2.74
CA GLY A 133 31.42 -11.14 3.77
C GLY A 133 30.24 -11.60 4.62
N ALA A 134 29.52 -10.66 5.25
CA ALA A 134 28.34 -10.91 6.07
C ALA A 134 27.09 -10.21 5.48
N PRO A 135 26.53 -10.69 4.35
CA PRO A 135 25.52 -9.94 3.60
C PRO A 135 24.07 -10.15 4.05
N CYS A 136 23.83 -11.05 5.00
CA CYS A 136 22.52 -11.49 5.43
C CYS A 136 22.59 -12.17 6.79
N ILE A 137 21.55 -11.99 7.62
CA ILE A 137 21.33 -12.86 8.77
C ILE A 137 21.14 -14.27 8.21
N ARG A 138 21.89 -15.23 8.75
CA ARG A 138 21.80 -16.64 8.39
C ARG A 138 21.09 -17.40 9.49
N ASP A 139 20.24 -18.35 9.10
CA ASP A 139 19.66 -19.36 9.99
C ASP A 139 18.99 -18.81 11.26
N LEU A 140 18.11 -17.82 11.08
CA LEU A 140 17.23 -17.31 12.14
C LEU A 140 16.22 -18.40 12.52
N GLN A 141 16.39 -19.02 13.68
CA GLN A 141 15.60 -20.17 14.12
C GLN A 141 14.16 -19.77 14.48
N ASN A 142 13.25 -20.74 14.56
CA ASN A 142 11.91 -20.51 15.11
C ASN A 142 12.02 -19.92 16.54
N GLY A 143 11.18 -18.93 16.85
CA GLY A 143 11.14 -18.22 18.13
C GLY A 143 12.28 -17.20 18.32
N GLN A 144 13.24 -17.12 17.40
CA GLN A 144 14.27 -16.08 17.44
C GLN A 144 13.78 -14.78 16.80
N THR A 145 14.16 -13.67 17.42
CA THR A 145 13.97 -12.32 16.90
C THR A 145 15.32 -11.71 16.59
N ALA A 146 15.52 -11.29 15.34
CA ALA A 146 16.66 -10.50 14.93
C ALA A 146 16.37 -9.00 15.08
N THR A 147 17.31 -8.24 15.62
CA THR A 147 17.30 -6.78 15.53
C THR A 147 17.89 -6.37 14.18
N LEU A 148 17.07 -5.74 13.33
CA LEU A 148 17.49 -5.19 12.04
C LEU A 148 18.00 -3.74 12.17
N MET A 149 17.58 -3.03 13.21
CA MET A 149 18.00 -1.66 13.53
C MET A 149 17.82 -1.42 15.03
N ASP A 150 18.79 -0.77 15.67
CA ASP A 150 18.62 -0.11 16.96
C ASP A 150 19.51 1.14 16.99
N VAL A 151 18.92 2.30 16.72
CA VAL A 151 19.62 3.57 16.56
C VAL A 151 19.05 4.59 17.52
N LYS A 152 19.93 5.25 18.27
CA LYS A 152 19.59 6.35 19.17
C LYS A 152 19.83 7.70 18.51
N GLY A 153 19.10 8.71 18.95
CA GLY A 153 19.11 10.06 18.37
C GLY A 153 17.85 10.35 17.55
N CYS A 154 17.90 11.44 16.78
CA CYS A 154 16.79 11.93 15.99
C CYS A 154 17.03 11.69 14.48
N GLY A 155 15.99 11.35 13.73
CA GLY A 155 16.14 10.99 12.32
C GLY A 155 14.85 10.61 11.59
N VAL A 156 15.01 10.18 10.34
CA VAL A 156 13.92 9.70 9.47
C VAL A 156 14.40 8.52 8.65
N ILE A 157 13.79 7.35 8.78
CA ILE A 157 13.98 6.24 7.84
C ILE A 157 13.30 6.62 6.52
N ARG A 158 14.00 6.44 5.40
CA ARG A 158 13.56 6.83 4.06
C ARG A 158 13.26 5.64 3.17
N HIS A 159 13.97 4.54 3.37
CA HIS A 159 13.82 3.33 2.58
C HIS A 159 14.16 2.11 3.44
N ILE A 160 13.35 1.06 3.29
CA ILE A 160 13.62 -0.27 3.83
C ILE A 160 13.51 -1.26 2.67
N TRP A 161 14.61 -1.94 2.34
CA TRP A 161 14.61 -3.12 1.47
C TRP A 161 14.86 -4.37 2.31
N ILE A 162 14.07 -5.43 2.08
CA ILE A 162 14.28 -6.75 2.68
C ILE A 162 14.04 -7.83 1.62
N THR A 163 14.77 -8.94 1.67
CA THR A 163 14.32 -10.21 1.07
C THR A 163 14.67 -11.40 1.96
N ILE A 164 13.69 -12.31 2.06
CA ILE A 164 13.79 -13.62 2.71
C ILE A 164 13.92 -14.72 1.64
N ASN A 165 14.64 -15.82 1.93
CA ASN A 165 14.83 -16.88 0.92
C ASN A 165 13.58 -17.74 0.73
N ASP A 166 12.89 -18.09 1.81
CA ASP A 166 11.58 -18.73 1.73
C ASP A 166 10.50 -17.65 1.66
N ARG A 167 9.70 -17.70 0.59
CA ARG A 167 8.52 -16.85 0.35
C ARG A 167 7.27 -17.71 0.19
N SER A 168 7.26 -18.89 0.83
CA SER A 168 6.06 -19.68 1.04
C SER A 168 4.98 -18.85 1.74
N PRO A 169 3.69 -19.19 1.59
CA PRO A 169 2.62 -18.47 2.26
C PRO A 169 2.76 -18.47 3.78
N GLU A 170 3.26 -19.56 4.34
CA GLU A 170 3.53 -19.72 5.76
C GLU A 170 4.64 -18.77 6.24
N ALA A 171 5.74 -18.63 5.48
CA ALA A 171 6.81 -17.68 5.78
C ALA A 171 6.36 -16.22 5.65
N LEU A 172 5.67 -15.87 4.56
CA LEU A 172 5.14 -14.53 4.35
C LEU A 172 4.13 -14.12 5.44
N ARG A 173 3.39 -15.09 6.01
CA ARG A 173 2.40 -14.86 7.07
C ARG A 173 2.99 -14.86 8.49
N ASN A 174 4.16 -15.45 8.70
CA ASN A 174 4.69 -15.71 10.06
C ASN A 174 6.15 -15.28 10.31
N MET A 175 6.85 -14.73 9.34
CA MET A 175 7.91 -13.75 9.65
C MET A 175 7.22 -12.49 10.17
N ILE A 176 7.47 -12.05 11.40
CA ILE A 176 6.76 -10.90 12.02
C ILE A 176 7.68 -9.70 12.11
N LEU A 177 7.30 -8.63 11.42
CA LEU A 177 8.03 -7.35 11.39
C LEU A 177 7.48 -6.43 12.49
N ARG A 178 8.37 -5.90 13.33
CA ARG A 178 8.03 -4.92 14.36
C ARG A 178 8.90 -3.67 14.30
N MET A 179 8.30 -2.52 14.61
CA MET A 179 9.02 -1.24 14.72
C MET A 179 8.60 -0.48 15.97
N TYR A 180 9.58 0.08 16.66
CA TYR A 180 9.44 0.77 17.95
C TYR A 180 10.09 2.15 17.84
N TRP A 181 9.41 3.17 18.35
CA TRP A 181 9.85 4.56 18.25
C TRP A 181 10.02 5.17 19.64
N ASP A 182 11.01 6.05 19.76
CA ASP A 182 11.26 6.93 20.92
C ASP A 182 11.41 6.19 22.27
N GLY A 183 11.94 4.98 22.23
CA GLY A 183 12.15 4.12 23.42
C GLY A 183 10.90 3.40 23.91
N ASN A 184 9.77 3.50 23.19
CA ASN A 184 8.52 2.83 23.56
C ASN A 184 8.63 1.31 23.47
N GLU A 185 8.23 0.59 24.53
CA GLU A 185 8.28 -0.87 24.56
C GLU A 185 7.21 -1.53 23.67
N VAL A 186 6.07 -0.87 23.48
CA VAL A 186 4.98 -1.34 22.61
C VAL A 186 5.34 -1.06 21.13
N PRO A 187 5.24 -2.05 20.23
CA PRO A 187 5.49 -1.82 18.81
C PRO A 187 4.42 -0.90 18.20
N SER A 188 4.87 0.10 17.45
CA SER A 188 3.98 0.98 16.65
C SER A 188 3.68 0.40 15.27
N VAL A 189 4.54 -0.50 14.80
CA VAL A 189 4.25 -1.41 13.68
C VAL A 189 4.32 -2.84 14.22
N GLU A 190 3.28 -3.64 14.05
CA GLU A 190 3.29 -5.09 14.31
C GLU A 190 2.44 -5.82 13.27
N VAL A 191 3.12 -6.55 12.37
CA VAL A 191 2.54 -7.07 11.12
C VAL A 191 3.24 -8.35 10.65
N PRO A 192 2.51 -9.27 9.98
CA PRO A 192 3.13 -10.25 9.09
C PRO A 192 3.97 -9.55 8.00
N PHE A 193 5.13 -10.11 7.71
CA PHE A 193 6.07 -9.57 6.74
C PHE A 193 5.44 -9.36 5.35
N GLY A 194 4.76 -10.36 4.79
CA GLY A 194 4.18 -10.29 3.45
C GLY A 194 3.08 -9.24 3.34
N ASP A 195 2.11 -9.27 4.27
CA ASP A 195 0.96 -8.36 4.26
C ASP A 195 1.36 -6.87 4.39
N PHE A 196 2.49 -6.58 5.04
CA PHE A 196 3.04 -5.21 5.10
C PHE A 196 3.43 -4.65 3.72
N PHE A 197 3.80 -5.51 2.77
CA PHE A 197 4.21 -5.12 1.41
C PHE A 197 3.10 -5.35 0.38
N ALA A 198 1.92 -4.78 0.65
CA ALA A 198 0.82 -4.60 -0.32
C ALA A 198 0.20 -5.87 -0.94
N THR A 199 0.52 -7.05 -0.41
CA THR A 199 -0.03 -8.34 -0.87
C THR A 199 -0.44 -9.21 0.31
N ALA A 200 -1.74 -9.43 0.46
CA ALA A 200 -2.32 -10.22 1.54
C ALA A 200 -2.17 -11.74 1.33
N HIS A 201 -2.84 -12.54 2.18
CA HIS A 201 -2.98 -14.01 2.05
C HIS A 201 -1.68 -14.82 2.10
N GLY A 202 -0.56 -14.25 2.56
CA GLY A 202 0.75 -14.85 2.37
C GLY A 202 1.02 -15.10 0.89
N ARG A 203 0.92 -14.03 0.09
CA ARG A 203 1.23 -14.03 -1.35
C ARG A 203 2.21 -12.90 -1.63
N THR A 204 2.84 -12.99 -2.80
CA THR A 204 3.73 -11.95 -3.33
C THR A 204 3.52 -11.91 -4.84
N VAL A 205 3.51 -10.71 -5.41
CA VAL A 205 3.34 -10.45 -6.84
C VAL A 205 4.35 -9.39 -7.26
N ASP A 206 4.57 -9.26 -8.57
CA ASP A 206 5.28 -8.08 -9.09
C ASP A 206 4.41 -6.85 -8.86
N LEU A 207 4.90 -5.87 -8.10
CA LEU A 207 4.10 -4.74 -7.60
C LEU A 207 4.91 -3.45 -7.59
N ASP A 208 4.31 -2.35 -8.05
CA ASP A 208 4.87 -1.01 -7.87
C ASP A 208 3.82 0.02 -7.44
N SER A 209 4.13 0.84 -6.43
CA SER A 209 3.22 1.84 -5.85
C SER A 209 3.98 2.93 -5.06
N ALA A 210 3.27 3.99 -4.66
CA ALA A 210 3.85 5.21 -4.06
C ALA A 210 4.67 5.02 -2.77
N TYR A 211 4.45 3.93 -2.04
CA TYR A 211 5.10 3.66 -0.75
C TYR A 211 5.63 2.22 -0.63
N VAL A 212 5.24 1.31 -1.52
CA VAL A 212 5.63 -0.10 -1.49
C VAL A 212 5.91 -0.56 -2.92
N SER A 213 7.03 -1.24 -3.11
CA SER A 213 7.39 -1.84 -4.40
C SER A 213 7.99 -3.23 -4.16
N VAL A 214 7.48 -4.24 -4.86
CA VAL A 214 7.91 -5.65 -4.74
C VAL A 214 8.34 -6.23 -6.10
N PRO A 215 9.40 -5.68 -6.73
CA PRO A 215 9.89 -6.14 -8.02
C PRO A 215 10.11 -7.66 -8.06
N LEU A 216 9.53 -8.27 -9.10
CA LEU A 216 9.52 -9.70 -9.40
C LEU A 216 8.96 -10.57 -8.25
N GLY A 217 8.17 -9.99 -7.35
CA GLY A 217 7.66 -10.62 -6.13
C GLY A 217 8.74 -11.01 -5.12
N LYS A 218 9.95 -10.42 -5.18
CA LYS A 218 11.15 -10.93 -4.50
C LYS A 218 11.89 -9.91 -3.64
N GLY A 219 12.05 -8.67 -4.08
CA GLY A 219 12.70 -7.61 -3.29
C GLY A 219 11.63 -6.72 -2.67
N PHE A 220 11.46 -6.75 -1.35
CA PHE A 220 10.39 -6.03 -0.67
C PHE A 220 10.87 -4.64 -0.24
N ASN A 221 10.42 -3.59 -0.93
CA ASN A 221 10.81 -2.20 -0.68
C ASN A 221 9.67 -1.42 -0.03
N CYS A 222 10.00 -0.58 0.95
CA CYS A 222 9.09 0.36 1.60
C CYS A 222 9.71 1.77 1.60
N PHE A 223 8.91 2.77 1.25
CA PHE A 223 9.26 4.19 1.10
C PHE A 223 8.35 5.12 1.92
N PHE A 224 7.58 4.58 2.88
CA PHE A 224 6.95 5.41 3.90
C PHE A 224 8.06 6.10 4.73
N PRO A 225 8.09 7.44 4.85
CA PRO A 225 9.03 8.09 5.75
C PRO A 225 8.65 7.74 7.20
N MET A 226 9.62 7.29 8.00
CA MET A 226 9.38 6.92 9.41
C MET A 226 10.26 7.78 10.32
N PRO A 227 9.75 8.92 10.82
CA PRO A 227 10.49 9.79 11.72
C PRO A 227 10.62 9.19 13.11
N PHE A 228 11.73 9.50 13.79
CA PHE A 228 11.98 9.18 15.19
C PHE A 228 12.73 10.34 15.87
N GLY A 229 12.40 10.64 17.12
CA GLY A 229 12.96 11.74 17.90
C GLY A 229 14.08 11.34 18.86
N THR A 230 14.05 10.14 19.43
CA THR A 230 15.08 9.68 20.38
C THR A 230 15.62 8.27 20.11
N GLN A 231 14.83 7.38 19.49
CA GLN A 231 15.27 6.04 19.11
C GLN A 231 14.39 5.45 17.99
N ALA A 232 15.00 4.69 17.09
CA ALA A 232 14.31 3.77 16.20
C ALA A 232 14.87 2.36 16.36
N ARG A 233 13.99 1.40 16.66
CA ARG A 233 14.33 -0.03 16.72
C ARG A 233 13.41 -0.80 15.77
N ILE A 234 13.98 -1.67 14.95
CA ILE A 234 13.24 -2.57 14.04
C ILE A 234 13.69 -4.00 14.29
N THR A 235 12.74 -4.91 14.43
CA THR A 235 13.00 -6.33 14.66
C THR A 235 12.20 -7.22 13.71
N LEU A 236 12.73 -8.41 13.42
CA LEU A 236 12.09 -9.44 12.63
C LEU A 236 12.13 -10.77 13.40
N GLU A 237 10.96 -11.27 13.78
CA GLU A 237 10.78 -12.57 14.43
C GLU A 237 10.50 -13.67 13.39
N ASN A 238 11.03 -14.87 13.63
CA ASN A 238 10.62 -16.07 12.91
C ASN A 238 9.60 -16.89 13.74
N ASP A 239 8.31 -16.67 13.51
CA ASP A 239 7.20 -17.47 14.06
C ASP A 239 6.73 -18.54 13.04
N LEU A 240 7.62 -19.10 12.21
CA LEU A 240 7.34 -20.36 11.51
C LEU A 240 7.14 -21.50 12.54
N PRO A 241 6.56 -22.66 12.15
CA PRO A 241 6.59 -23.86 12.98
C PRO A 241 8.00 -24.27 13.44
N GLU A 242 8.04 -25.07 14.51
CA GLU A 242 9.27 -25.62 15.09
C GLU A 242 10.13 -26.34 14.02
N GLY A 243 11.45 -26.19 14.13
CA GLY A 243 12.41 -26.79 13.19
C GLY A 243 12.51 -26.10 11.81
N LYS A 244 11.77 -25.00 11.55
CA LYS A 244 11.88 -24.22 10.31
C LYS A 244 12.65 -22.90 10.50
N PRO A 245 13.99 -22.88 10.31
CA PRO A 245 14.76 -21.65 10.30
C PRO A 245 14.58 -20.85 9.00
N MET A 246 14.47 -19.53 9.11
CA MET A 246 14.62 -18.64 7.96
C MET A 246 16.10 -18.56 7.59
N ARG A 247 16.48 -19.26 6.51
CA ARG A 247 17.90 -19.57 6.20
C ARG A 247 18.72 -18.32 5.82
N LEU A 248 18.12 -17.35 5.13
CA LEU A 248 18.76 -16.10 4.71
C LEU A 248 17.77 -14.94 4.78
N VAL A 249 18.10 -13.90 5.54
CA VAL A 249 17.44 -12.59 5.52
C VAL A 249 18.44 -11.52 5.09
N PHE A 250 18.26 -10.97 3.89
CA PHE A 250 19.00 -9.80 3.41
C PHE A 250 18.18 -8.55 3.70
N TYR A 251 18.82 -7.47 4.14
CA TYR A 251 18.13 -6.21 4.44
C TYR A 251 19.05 -5.00 4.27
N GLN A 252 18.43 -3.86 3.99
CA GLN A 252 19.02 -2.52 4.01
C GLN A 252 17.99 -1.53 4.55
N ILE A 253 18.38 -0.73 5.53
CA ILE A 253 17.54 0.32 6.13
C ILE A 253 18.29 1.64 5.98
N ASP A 254 17.85 2.46 5.04
CA ASP A 254 18.43 3.78 4.74
C ASP A 254 17.69 4.86 5.52
N TYR A 255 18.44 5.65 6.29
CA TYR A 255 17.90 6.68 7.16
C TYR A 255 18.78 7.94 7.20
N GLU A 256 18.15 9.04 7.56
CA GLU A 256 18.81 10.31 7.86
C GLU A 256 18.89 10.48 9.37
N LEU A 257 20.06 10.81 9.90
CA LEU A 257 20.19 11.48 11.21
C LEU A 257 19.96 12.98 11.04
N ARG A 258 19.39 13.61 12.07
CA ARG A 258 19.05 15.03 12.12
C ARG A 258 19.22 15.56 13.54
N ASP A 259 19.54 16.85 13.69
CA ASP A 259 19.59 17.49 15.01
C ASP A 259 18.22 17.58 15.70
N SER A 260 17.14 17.71 14.90
CA SER A 260 15.76 17.75 15.40
C SER A 260 14.72 17.43 14.31
N LEU A 261 13.46 17.32 14.73
CA LEU A 261 12.27 17.25 13.88
C LEU A 261 11.27 18.34 14.29
N PRO A 262 10.43 18.84 13.36
CA PRO A 262 9.30 19.71 13.71
C PRO A 262 8.40 19.09 14.78
N ALA A 263 7.94 19.89 15.76
CA ALA A 263 7.23 19.40 16.94
C ALA A 263 5.89 18.68 16.65
N ASN A 264 5.33 18.86 15.45
CA ASN A 264 4.14 18.18 14.95
C ASN A 264 4.44 16.92 14.10
N THR A 265 5.69 16.47 14.04
CA THR A 265 6.08 15.29 13.25
C THR A 265 5.55 14.01 13.89
N GLY A 266 4.63 13.33 13.21
CA GLY A 266 4.08 12.05 13.67
C GLY A 266 5.08 10.88 13.63
N ARG A 267 4.65 9.74 14.19
CA ARG A 267 5.32 8.44 14.08
C ARG A 267 4.51 7.52 13.17
N PHE A 268 5.21 6.73 12.36
CA PHE A 268 4.60 5.77 11.44
C PHE A 268 4.04 4.58 12.20
N HIS A 269 2.84 4.14 11.85
CA HIS A 269 2.16 3.02 12.49
C HIS A 269 1.57 2.08 11.46
N ALA A 270 1.58 0.78 11.77
CA ALA A 270 0.88 -0.23 10.99
C ALA A 270 0.41 -1.41 11.86
N GLN A 271 -0.85 -1.82 11.69
CA GLN A 271 -1.48 -2.87 12.50
C GLN A 271 -2.11 -3.91 11.59
N PHE A 272 -1.77 -5.19 11.80
CA PHE A 272 -2.43 -6.30 11.13
C PHE A 272 -3.67 -6.78 11.90
N ARG A 273 -4.75 -7.12 11.17
CA ARG A 273 -5.96 -7.73 11.72
C ARG A 273 -6.46 -8.86 10.79
N ARG A 274 -7.20 -9.83 11.35
CA ARG A 274 -7.88 -10.89 10.58
C ARG A 274 -9.14 -11.38 11.28
N GLN A 275 -10.14 -11.78 10.49
CA GLN A 275 -11.34 -12.48 10.93
C GLN A 275 -11.69 -13.56 9.87
N ASN A 276 -11.79 -14.82 10.28
CA ASN A 276 -11.88 -15.98 9.38
C ASN A 276 -12.87 -17.03 9.94
N PRO A 277 -14.16 -16.98 9.56
CA PRO A 277 -14.81 -15.94 8.76
C PRO A 277 -15.18 -14.69 9.58
N THR A 278 -15.61 -13.62 8.90
CA THR A 278 -16.28 -12.45 9.50
C THR A 278 -17.62 -12.81 10.13
N VAL A 279 -18.13 -11.95 11.02
CA VAL A 279 -19.44 -12.13 11.66
C VAL A 279 -20.48 -11.33 10.91
N THR A 280 -21.49 -12.02 10.37
CA THR A 280 -22.66 -11.42 9.70
C THR A 280 -23.27 -10.28 10.53
N LYS A 281 -23.65 -9.17 9.91
CA LYS A 281 -24.15 -7.94 10.56
C LYS A 281 -23.16 -7.26 11.54
N ARG A 282 -21.86 -7.52 11.40
CA ARG A 282 -20.80 -6.79 12.11
C ARG A 282 -19.66 -6.46 11.16
N ASP A 283 -19.52 -5.19 10.86
CA ASP A 283 -18.48 -4.68 9.97
C ASP A 283 -17.07 -5.08 10.48
N TYR A 284 -16.21 -5.49 9.54
CA TYR A 284 -14.84 -5.92 9.80
C TYR A 284 -13.97 -4.72 10.17
N VAL A 285 -13.46 -4.72 11.40
CA VAL A 285 -12.57 -3.67 11.92
C VAL A 285 -11.19 -3.79 11.28
N ILE A 286 -10.78 -2.76 10.54
CA ILE A 286 -9.45 -2.58 9.92
C ILE A 286 -8.50 -1.86 10.90
N LEU A 287 -9.01 -0.87 11.64
CA LEU A 287 -8.27 -0.12 12.65
C LEU A 287 -9.19 0.25 13.80
N ASP A 288 -8.72 0.08 15.03
CA ASP A 288 -9.37 0.56 16.24
C ASP A 288 -8.27 0.86 17.28
N GLY A 289 -8.44 1.92 18.07
CA GLY A 289 -7.43 2.42 19.00
C GLY A 289 -6.31 3.28 18.39
N ALA A 290 -6.53 3.98 17.28
CA ALA A 290 -5.65 5.08 16.87
C ALA A 290 -6.02 6.36 17.64
N GLU A 291 -5.03 7.07 18.20
CA GLU A 291 -5.22 8.10 19.23
C GLU A 291 -4.49 9.42 18.95
N GLY A 292 -5.09 10.52 19.41
CA GLY A 292 -4.56 11.89 19.31
C GLY A 292 -4.63 12.48 17.90
N PRO A 293 -3.86 13.56 17.63
CA PRO A 293 -3.73 14.12 16.29
C PRO A 293 -2.98 13.15 15.37
N GLY A 294 -3.59 12.82 14.23
CA GLY A 294 -3.05 11.85 13.28
C GLY A 294 -3.71 11.90 11.91
N MET A 295 -3.26 11.00 11.03
CA MET A 295 -3.76 10.83 9.67
C MET A 295 -3.63 9.38 9.24
N PHE A 296 -4.73 8.77 8.81
CA PHE A 296 -4.72 7.47 8.14
C PHE A 296 -4.31 7.67 6.68
N ILE A 297 -3.30 6.90 6.27
CA ILE A 297 -2.58 7.06 5.00
C ILE A 297 -2.79 5.86 4.05
N GLY A 298 -3.55 4.85 4.48
CA GLY A 298 -3.87 3.72 3.63
C GLY A 298 -4.18 2.42 4.35
N CYS A 299 -4.60 1.44 3.57
CA CYS A 299 -4.74 0.06 4.01
C CYS A 299 -4.47 -0.92 2.88
N VAL A 300 -4.03 -2.11 3.28
CA VAL A 300 -4.06 -3.33 2.47
C VAL A 300 -5.20 -4.18 2.99
N ILE A 301 -6.04 -4.72 2.11
CA ILE A 301 -7.15 -5.61 2.46
C ILE A 301 -7.08 -6.88 1.61
N GLY A 302 -7.09 -8.04 2.24
CA GLY A 302 -7.19 -9.34 1.61
C GLY A 302 -8.50 -10.04 1.94
N VAL A 303 -9.27 -10.40 0.92
CA VAL A 303 -10.53 -11.16 1.05
C VAL A 303 -10.39 -12.50 0.34
N ARG A 304 -10.84 -13.58 0.99
CA ARG A 304 -11.06 -14.90 0.38
C ARG A 304 -12.56 -15.19 0.42
N PRO A 305 -13.31 -14.84 -0.64
CA PRO A 305 -14.77 -14.97 -0.66
C PRO A 305 -15.21 -16.44 -0.65
N LEU A 306 -16.11 -16.76 0.28
CA LEU A 306 -16.63 -18.11 0.54
C LEU A 306 -17.96 -18.36 -0.17
N GLY A 307 -18.80 -17.33 -0.32
CA GLY A 307 -20.04 -17.36 -1.09
C GLY A 307 -19.85 -17.03 -2.59
N PRO A 308 -20.71 -17.56 -3.50
CA PRO A 308 -20.45 -17.62 -4.94
C PRO A 308 -20.74 -16.34 -5.74
N HIS A 309 -21.57 -15.43 -5.22
CA HIS A 309 -21.86 -14.16 -5.91
C HIS A 309 -20.83 -13.07 -5.54
N TRP A 310 -21.05 -11.85 -6.02
CA TRP A 310 -20.19 -10.69 -5.72
C TRP A 310 -20.13 -10.41 -4.20
N TRP A 311 -19.01 -9.86 -3.74
CA TRP A 311 -18.66 -9.75 -2.31
C TRP A 311 -18.31 -8.34 -1.85
N GLY A 312 -18.26 -7.37 -2.76
CA GLY A 312 -17.66 -6.05 -2.54
C GLY A 312 -18.66 -4.90 -2.40
N GLU A 313 -19.95 -5.14 -2.21
CA GLU A 313 -20.93 -4.05 -2.00
C GLU A 313 -20.77 -3.35 -0.62
N GLY A 314 -19.92 -3.87 0.25
CA GLY A 314 -19.69 -3.32 1.58
C GLY A 314 -18.97 -1.96 1.56
N GLU A 315 -19.55 -0.99 2.25
CA GLU A 315 -19.00 0.36 2.41
C GLU A 315 -17.76 0.39 3.35
N MET A 316 -16.78 1.24 3.03
CA MET A 316 -15.71 1.64 3.95
C MET A 316 -16.19 2.75 4.88
N LYS A 317 -15.90 2.66 6.18
CA LYS A 317 -16.42 3.55 7.22
C LYS A 317 -15.31 4.06 8.13
N PHE A 318 -15.28 5.37 8.37
CA PHE A 318 -14.37 6.01 9.33
C PHE A 318 -15.15 6.76 10.40
N TYR A 319 -15.04 6.28 11.64
CA TYR A 319 -15.58 6.90 12.84
C TYR A 319 -14.47 7.76 13.47
N MET A 320 -14.72 9.06 13.59
CA MET A 320 -13.70 10.07 13.87
C MET A 320 -14.01 10.83 15.17
N ASP A 321 -12.98 11.11 15.98
CA ASP A 321 -12.95 12.09 17.08
C ASP A 321 -14.08 12.07 18.16
N GLY A 322 -14.90 11.02 18.18
CA GLY A 322 -16.02 10.82 19.10
C GLY A 322 -17.20 10.02 18.53
N ASP A 323 -17.25 9.76 17.21
CA ASP A 323 -18.33 9.01 16.54
C ASP A 323 -18.63 7.63 17.18
N THR A 324 -19.91 7.37 17.48
CA THR A 324 -20.39 6.10 18.06
C THR A 324 -21.06 5.21 17.01
N ASP A 325 -22.30 5.55 16.63
CA ASP A 325 -23.23 4.66 15.93
C ASP A 325 -23.22 4.87 14.40
N PHE A 326 -22.72 6.03 13.95
CA PHE A 326 -22.60 6.40 12.54
C PHE A 326 -21.22 7.02 12.27
N PRO A 327 -20.58 6.73 11.13
CA PRO A 327 -19.27 7.28 10.80
C PRO A 327 -19.36 8.67 10.14
N THR A 328 -18.42 9.56 10.44
CA THR A 328 -18.24 10.85 9.74
C THR A 328 -17.95 10.68 8.25
N ILE A 329 -17.29 9.59 7.83
CA ILE A 329 -17.05 9.27 6.41
C ILE A 329 -17.55 7.86 6.11
N CYS A 330 -18.41 7.74 5.10
CA CYS A 330 -18.91 6.48 4.57
C CYS A 330 -18.65 6.42 3.05
N GLY A 331 -18.22 5.26 2.54
CA GLY A 331 -18.10 4.96 1.12
C GLY A 331 -19.42 4.44 0.53
N THR A 332 -19.36 3.92 -0.70
CA THR A 332 -20.49 3.36 -1.46
C THR A 332 -20.34 1.86 -1.78
N GLY A 333 -19.11 1.36 -1.73
CA GLY A 333 -18.74 -0.03 -2.01
C GLY A 333 -17.24 -0.25 -1.75
N THR A 334 -16.81 -1.50 -1.79
CA THR A 334 -15.42 -1.89 -1.56
C THR A 334 -14.57 -1.65 -2.80
N GLU A 335 -15.04 -1.98 -4.01
CA GLU A 335 -14.31 -1.67 -5.24
C GLU A 335 -14.23 -0.15 -5.47
N ASP A 336 -15.31 0.57 -5.14
CA ASP A 336 -15.38 2.04 -5.18
C ASP A 336 -14.33 2.65 -4.24
N TYR A 337 -14.19 2.12 -3.02
CA TYR A 337 -13.14 2.55 -2.09
C TYR A 337 -11.72 2.25 -2.59
N PHE A 338 -11.53 1.21 -3.42
CA PHE A 338 -10.24 0.98 -4.11
C PHE A 338 -10.13 1.69 -5.47
N CYS A 339 -11.08 2.57 -5.81
CA CYS A 339 -11.14 3.35 -7.06
C CYS A 339 -11.27 2.50 -8.34
N ALA A 340 -11.90 1.33 -8.21
CA ALA A 340 -12.57 0.63 -9.32
C ALA A 340 -14.06 1.05 -9.35
N ALA A 341 -14.88 0.35 -10.14
CA ALA A 341 -16.34 0.51 -10.20
C ALA A 341 -16.96 -0.67 -10.98
N TRP A 342 -18.20 -1.05 -10.66
CA TRP A 342 -18.94 -2.16 -11.30
C TRP A 342 -18.20 -3.50 -11.19
N GLY A 343 -17.83 -3.88 -9.96
CA GLY A 343 -16.97 -5.02 -9.69
C GLY A 343 -15.50 -4.73 -9.96
N MET A 344 -14.68 -5.80 -10.00
CA MET A 344 -13.23 -5.66 -9.95
C MET A 344 -12.47 -6.77 -10.69
N SER A 345 -11.19 -6.52 -10.95
CA SER A 345 -10.19 -7.46 -11.47
C SER A 345 -8.81 -7.00 -11.02
N ALA A 346 -7.72 -7.72 -11.34
CA ALA A 346 -6.38 -7.28 -11.00
C ALA A 346 -5.96 -6.02 -11.77
N TYR A 347 -5.46 -5.00 -11.06
CA TYR A 347 -4.86 -3.78 -11.62
C TYR A 347 -3.95 -3.10 -10.60
N GLN A 348 -3.04 -2.26 -11.07
CA GLN A 348 -2.14 -1.48 -10.21
C GLN A 348 -2.08 -0.02 -10.69
N LYS A 349 -2.05 0.92 -9.75
CA LYS A 349 -1.81 2.36 -9.92
C LYS A 349 -0.98 2.86 -8.75
N THR A 350 -0.29 3.98 -8.95
CA THR A 350 0.63 4.56 -7.97
C THR A 350 0.02 4.74 -6.56
N HIS A 351 -1.29 4.99 -6.44
CA HIS A 351 -1.96 5.19 -5.14
C HIS A 351 -3.01 4.14 -4.77
N PHE A 352 -3.35 3.20 -5.65
CA PHE A 352 -4.40 2.20 -5.39
C PHE A 352 -4.32 1.02 -6.37
N GLY A 353 -4.76 -0.16 -5.97
CA GLY A 353 -4.67 -1.36 -6.81
C GLY A 353 -5.38 -2.57 -6.22
N CYS A 354 -5.75 -3.49 -7.09
CA CYS A 354 -6.06 -4.87 -6.74
C CYS A 354 -4.82 -5.72 -7.11
N SER A 355 -3.89 -5.89 -6.15
CA SER A 355 -2.62 -6.59 -6.33
C SER A 355 -2.77 -8.08 -6.62
N LEU A 356 -3.83 -8.71 -6.13
CA LEU A 356 -4.21 -10.08 -6.47
C LEU A 356 -5.71 -10.15 -6.74
N HIS A 357 -6.11 -10.87 -7.79
CA HIS A 357 -7.52 -11.22 -8.02
C HIS A 357 -7.59 -12.57 -8.73
N LEU A 358 -7.67 -13.64 -7.94
CA LEU A 358 -7.87 -15.01 -8.41
C LEU A 358 -9.31 -15.44 -8.15
N ASP A 359 -9.99 -16.00 -9.16
CA ASP A 359 -11.30 -16.63 -8.97
C ASP A 359 -11.19 -18.07 -8.39
N ALA A 360 -12.33 -18.74 -8.16
CA ALA A 360 -12.37 -20.09 -7.59
C ALA A 360 -11.97 -21.21 -8.57
N ALA A 361 -11.86 -20.96 -9.88
CA ALA A 361 -11.31 -21.89 -10.85
C ALA A 361 -9.77 -21.75 -10.95
N GLN A 362 -9.26 -20.52 -10.79
CA GLN A 362 -7.83 -20.21 -10.68
C GLN A 362 -7.25 -20.60 -9.31
N PHE A 363 -8.06 -20.53 -8.25
CA PHE A 363 -7.67 -20.88 -6.89
C PHE A 363 -8.81 -21.62 -6.14
N PRO A 364 -8.98 -22.94 -6.38
CA PRO A 364 -10.05 -23.72 -5.77
C PRO A 364 -9.81 -23.99 -4.27
N PRO A 365 -10.87 -24.11 -3.44
CA PRO A 365 -12.29 -23.96 -3.79
C PRO A 365 -12.79 -22.50 -3.71
N HIS A 366 -11.95 -21.54 -3.28
CA HIS A 366 -12.32 -20.16 -3.02
C HIS A 366 -11.21 -19.20 -3.46
N GLY A 367 -11.58 -18.25 -4.33
CA GLY A 367 -10.66 -17.25 -4.88
C GLY A 367 -9.93 -16.39 -3.84
N LEU A 368 -8.90 -15.67 -4.28
CA LEU A 368 -8.09 -14.78 -3.44
C LEU A 368 -8.04 -13.38 -4.04
N VAL A 369 -8.51 -12.39 -3.29
CA VAL A 369 -8.41 -10.96 -3.63
C VAL A 369 -7.48 -10.27 -2.64
N SER A 370 -6.58 -9.42 -3.14
CA SER A 370 -5.74 -8.52 -2.36
C SER A 370 -5.77 -7.14 -2.98
N MET A 371 -5.98 -6.11 -2.16
CA MET A 371 -6.15 -4.72 -2.56
C MET A 371 -5.27 -3.81 -1.70
N TYR A 372 -4.87 -2.66 -2.25
CA TYR A 372 -4.19 -1.59 -1.52
C TYR A 372 -4.75 -0.21 -1.92
N ARG A 373 -4.83 0.72 -0.97
CA ARG A 373 -5.07 2.15 -1.21
C ARG A 373 -4.14 2.97 -0.32
N TRP A 374 -3.51 3.96 -0.92
CA TRP A 374 -2.61 4.91 -0.28
C TRP A 374 -3.23 6.31 -0.33
N HIS A 375 -3.76 6.77 0.80
CA HIS A 375 -4.30 8.11 1.00
C HIS A 375 -3.16 9.17 1.10
N LYS A 376 -2.31 9.23 0.08
CA LYS A 376 -1.17 10.16 0.00
C LYS A 376 -1.63 11.59 -0.32
N ASN A 377 -2.65 11.71 -1.17
CA ASN A 377 -3.16 12.98 -1.68
C ASN A 377 -4.44 13.41 -0.94
N ASP A 378 -5.05 12.46 -0.23
CA ASP A 378 -6.37 12.49 0.40
C ASP A 378 -6.38 11.83 1.81
N PRO A 379 -5.44 12.18 2.72
CA PRO A 379 -5.33 11.56 4.06
C PRO A 379 -6.57 11.80 4.92
N VAL A 380 -7.02 10.78 5.64
CA VAL A 380 -8.12 10.90 6.62
C VAL A 380 -7.54 11.40 7.95
N VAL A 381 -7.60 12.72 8.16
CA VAL A 381 -7.00 13.43 9.31
C VAL A 381 -7.94 13.49 10.51
N PHE A 382 -7.46 13.06 11.69
CA PHE A 382 -8.20 13.04 12.96
C PHE A 382 -7.45 13.80 14.06
N ARG A 383 -8.14 14.18 15.15
CA ARG A 383 -7.62 15.04 16.23
C ARG A 383 -7.56 14.39 17.61
N LYS A 384 -8.40 13.39 17.86
CA LYS A 384 -8.53 12.64 19.11
C LYS A 384 -8.49 11.13 18.90
N SER A 385 -9.17 10.62 17.86
CA SER A 385 -9.29 9.18 17.62
C SER A 385 -9.77 8.83 16.22
N LEU A 386 -9.42 7.62 15.78
CA LEU A 386 -9.94 7.01 14.56
C LEU A 386 -10.23 5.51 14.75
N ARG A 387 -11.42 5.09 14.31
CA ARG A 387 -11.80 3.69 14.06
C ARG A 387 -12.20 3.56 12.60
N ALA A 388 -11.68 2.54 11.92
CA ALA A 388 -11.93 2.28 10.50
C ALA A 388 -12.44 0.84 10.31
N GLU A 389 -13.55 0.70 9.60
CA GLU A 389 -14.28 -0.57 9.41
C GLU A 389 -14.68 -0.72 7.94
N MET A 390 -14.83 -1.95 7.47
CA MET A 390 -15.42 -2.27 6.16
C MET A 390 -16.59 -3.21 6.36
N GLN A 391 -17.70 -2.95 5.69
CA GLN A 391 -18.89 -3.80 5.76
C GLN A 391 -18.77 -5.08 4.90
N GLN A 392 -19.54 -6.13 5.21
CA GLN A 392 -19.59 -7.38 4.45
C GLN A 392 -20.96 -7.60 3.82
N ILE A 393 -21.21 -6.92 2.70
CA ILE A 393 -22.40 -7.11 1.86
C ILE A 393 -21.94 -7.48 0.44
N GLY A 394 -22.72 -8.33 -0.22
CA GLY A 394 -22.54 -8.70 -1.62
C GLY A 394 -23.80 -8.50 -2.45
N TRP A 395 -23.66 -8.63 -3.77
CA TRP A 395 -24.78 -8.60 -4.71
C TRP A 395 -25.03 -9.99 -5.28
N GLY A 396 -26.28 -10.45 -5.25
CA GLY A 396 -26.73 -11.71 -5.83
C GLY A 396 -28.06 -11.58 -6.56
N ASP A 397 -28.69 -12.70 -6.89
CA ASP A 397 -29.90 -12.73 -7.74
C ASP A 397 -31.12 -12.03 -7.11
N GLY A 398 -31.11 -11.81 -5.79
CA GLY A 398 -32.10 -11.05 -5.03
C GLY A 398 -31.68 -9.62 -4.66
N GLY A 399 -30.53 -9.13 -5.16
CA GLY A 399 -29.94 -7.85 -4.77
C GLY A 399 -28.91 -7.97 -3.63
N LEU A 400 -28.85 -6.94 -2.77
CA LEU A 400 -27.92 -6.86 -1.64
C LEU A 400 -28.18 -7.95 -0.59
N TYR A 401 -27.12 -8.61 -0.11
CA TYR A 401 -27.19 -9.60 0.96
C TYR A 401 -25.95 -9.63 1.86
N GLU A 402 -26.17 -9.97 3.13
CA GLU A 402 -25.14 -10.11 4.17
C GLU A 402 -24.15 -11.25 3.88
N ARG A 403 -22.85 -11.03 4.19
CA ARG A 403 -21.79 -12.02 3.96
C ARG A 403 -21.01 -12.40 5.22
N SER A 404 -20.20 -13.45 5.07
CA SER A 404 -19.35 -14.06 6.09
C SER A 404 -18.18 -14.73 5.37
N ASP A 405 -17.07 -14.01 5.21
CA ASP A 405 -15.91 -14.41 4.40
C ASP A 405 -14.61 -14.31 5.21
N ASP A 406 -13.48 -14.75 4.67
CA ASP A 406 -12.17 -14.64 5.34
C ASP A 406 -11.47 -13.32 4.96
N TRP A 407 -11.42 -12.38 5.90
CA TRP A 407 -10.91 -11.02 5.75
C TRP A 407 -9.65 -10.80 6.58
N CYS A 408 -8.60 -10.25 5.97
CA CYS A 408 -7.41 -9.76 6.67
C CYS A 408 -7.00 -8.38 6.14
N SER A 409 -6.29 -7.61 6.95
CA SER A 409 -5.86 -6.26 6.58
C SER A 409 -4.60 -5.81 7.30
N VAL A 410 -3.90 -4.85 6.70
CA VAL A 410 -2.95 -3.97 7.41
C VAL A 410 -3.45 -2.53 7.26
N ALA A 411 -3.69 -1.86 8.37
CA ALA A 411 -3.92 -0.42 8.42
C ALA A 411 -2.59 0.32 8.51
N TYR A 412 -2.48 1.51 7.89
CA TYR A 412 -1.28 2.36 7.92
C TYR A 412 -1.68 3.79 8.30
N TRP A 413 -0.99 4.40 9.26
CA TRP A 413 -1.28 5.78 9.68
C TRP A 413 -0.05 6.48 10.28
N TYR A 414 -0.16 7.79 10.44
CA TYR A 414 0.67 8.55 11.37
C TYR A 414 -0.18 9.05 12.54
N GLN A 415 0.40 9.07 13.73
CA GLN A 415 -0.14 9.81 14.88
C GLN A 415 1.02 10.45 15.67
N LEU A 416 0.74 11.50 16.43
CA LEU A 416 1.79 12.33 17.05
C LEU A 416 2.67 11.58 18.07
N LYS A 417 2.14 10.54 18.71
CA LYS A 417 2.85 9.73 19.72
C LYS A 417 2.95 8.26 19.28
N PRO A 418 4.00 7.52 19.67
CA PRO A 418 3.99 6.06 19.62
C PRO A 418 2.74 5.48 20.31
N ILE A 419 2.23 4.36 19.81
CA ILE A 419 1.05 3.71 20.40
C ILE A 419 1.36 3.10 21.77
N THR A 420 0.51 3.34 22.75
CA THR A 420 0.63 2.83 24.12
C THR A 420 -0.23 1.59 24.38
N ARG A 421 -1.21 1.32 23.52
CA ARG A 421 -2.14 0.20 23.64
C ARG A 421 -2.51 -0.34 22.26
N VAL A 422 -2.10 -1.58 21.98
CA VAL A 422 -2.53 -2.34 20.80
C VAL A 422 -3.54 -3.42 21.20
N PRO A 423 -4.43 -3.86 20.28
CA PRO A 423 -5.09 -5.16 20.44
C PRO A 423 -4.05 -6.28 20.44
N ALA A 424 -4.37 -7.43 21.03
CA ALA A 424 -3.49 -8.59 21.00
C ALA A 424 -3.23 -9.03 19.54
N PHE A 425 -1.96 -9.17 19.15
CA PHE A 425 -1.59 -9.66 17.83
C PHE A 425 -2.12 -11.10 17.65
N PRO A 426 -2.79 -11.42 16.52
CA PRO A 426 -3.32 -12.76 16.30
C PRO A 426 -2.19 -13.81 16.30
N ASP A 427 -2.40 -14.94 16.97
CA ASP A 427 -1.41 -16.02 17.04
C ASP A 427 -1.17 -16.71 15.68
N ARG A 428 -0.14 -17.55 15.61
CA ARG A 428 0.23 -18.30 14.40
C ARG A 428 -0.92 -19.12 13.80
N ALA A 429 -1.79 -19.71 14.61
CA ALA A 429 -2.94 -20.47 14.13
C ALA A 429 -4.02 -19.53 13.57
N ALA A 430 -4.36 -18.44 14.27
CA ALA A 430 -5.29 -17.43 13.78
C ALA A 430 -4.81 -16.77 12.45
N ARG A 431 -3.51 -16.48 12.34
CA ARG A 431 -2.90 -15.93 11.12
C ARG A 431 -2.82 -16.94 9.97
N SER A 432 -2.59 -18.22 10.27
CA SER A 432 -2.34 -19.27 9.26
C SER A 432 -3.55 -20.17 8.95
N ALA A 433 -4.65 -20.10 9.70
CA ALA A 433 -5.83 -20.91 9.44
C ALA A 433 -6.31 -20.75 8.00
N ASN A 434 -6.59 -21.85 7.30
CA ASN A 434 -6.96 -21.89 5.88
C ASN A 434 -5.94 -21.29 4.90
N ILE A 435 -4.68 -21.04 5.31
CA ILE A 435 -3.64 -20.62 4.36
C ILE A 435 -3.24 -21.79 3.48
N GLN A 436 -3.45 -21.64 2.17
CA GLN A 436 -3.15 -22.66 1.19
C GLN A 436 -1.81 -22.36 0.50
N ALA A 437 -1.09 -23.41 0.10
CA ALA A 437 0.02 -23.32 -0.84
C ALA A 437 -0.44 -22.69 -2.18
N PRO A 438 0.47 -22.20 -3.03
CA PRO A 438 0.17 -22.01 -4.45
C PRO A 438 -0.25 -23.36 -5.06
N ALA A 439 -1.10 -23.34 -6.09
CA ALA A 439 -1.26 -24.51 -6.94
C ALA A 439 0.09 -24.88 -7.57
N ALA A 440 0.38 -26.16 -7.74
CA ALA A 440 1.52 -26.60 -8.52
C ALA A 440 1.33 -26.14 -9.98
N GLN A 441 2.37 -25.54 -10.56
CA GLN A 441 2.42 -25.09 -11.96
C GLN A 441 2.88 -26.23 -12.88
#